data_AF-A0AAE5A5E2-F1
#
_entry.id   AF-A0AAE5A5E2-F1
#
_cell.length_a   1.000
_cell.length_b   1.000
_cell.length_c   1.000
_cell.angle_alpha   90.00
_cell.angle_beta   90.00
_cell.angle_gamma   90.00
#
_symmetry.space_group_name_H-M   'P 1'
#
loop_
_entity.id
_entity.type
_entity.pdbx_description
1 polymer ?
#
loop_
_entity_poly.entity_id
_entity_poly.type
_entity_poly.pdbx_seq_one_letter_code
_entity_poly.pdbx_strand_id
1 'polypeptide(L)'
;MLENVVTDELRLLPARAAQFVRRYPVPPRETYAPELRISILGVLIHCAAVRGEAFVAFQLLRRCGLPGDYYLHVDVVDEALMILDQFEVTEDACNHAFGPNWRQVIRHAIDVAEILHSDFHSLTRTESLVGSHRRLSAWIAARDAAWEAGRIKSWYRAQDAAWEREYMDDATVRLDDRLCADTAAAVRDAAAAVALADLVGTADFNRVHYETLIAPWCRARNDMETTPVDLSERATSQATATSQPDRLCAVTAGVAAPTTL
;
A
#
# COMPACT_ATOMS: atom_id res chain seq x y z
N MET A 1 3.95 10.48 -26.48
CA MET A 1 4.63 9.23 -26.10
C MET A 1 3.77 8.56 -25.05
N LEU A 2 3.26 7.36 -25.32
CA LEU A 2 2.49 6.58 -24.34
C LEU A 2 3.51 6.03 -23.34
N GLU A 3 3.59 6.67 -22.19
CA GLU A 3 4.38 6.22 -21.06
C GLU A 3 3.86 4.84 -20.61
N ASN A 4 4.75 3.84 -20.59
CA ASN A 4 4.40 2.48 -20.22
C ASN A 4 4.22 2.41 -18.70
N VAL A 5 2.97 2.42 -18.23
CA VAL A 5 2.65 2.41 -16.79
C VAL A 5 2.98 1.07 -16.13
N VAL A 6 3.04 -0.02 -16.90
CA VAL A 6 3.56 -1.30 -16.41
C VAL A 6 5.06 -1.32 -16.70
N THR A 7 5.82 -0.82 -15.73
CA THR A 7 7.29 -0.86 -15.71
C THR A 7 7.79 -2.31 -15.66
N ASP A 8 9.04 -2.54 -16.06
CA ASP A 8 9.65 -3.87 -15.92
C ASP A 8 9.81 -4.25 -14.44
N GLU A 9 9.96 -3.25 -13.57
CA GLU A 9 9.94 -3.38 -12.12
C GLU A 9 8.63 -3.98 -11.63
N LEU A 10 7.48 -3.38 -12.00
CA LEU A 10 6.17 -3.88 -11.61
C LEU A 10 5.85 -5.23 -12.27
N ARG A 11 6.21 -5.40 -13.55
CA ARG A 11 6.02 -6.66 -14.31
C ARG A 11 6.65 -7.86 -13.62
N LEU A 12 7.90 -7.70 -13.17
CA LEU A 12 8.73 -8.78 -12.64
C LEU A 12 8.68 -8.90 -11.11
N LEU A 13 7.94 -8.02 -10.43
CA LEU A 13 7.87 -8.00 -8.96
C LEU A 13 7.45 -9.35 -8.34
N PRO A 14 6.43 -10.07 -8.86
CA PRO A 14 6.06 -11.40 -8.33
C PRO A 14 7.21 -12.42 -8.43
N ALA A 15 7.91 -12.45 -9.56
CA ALA A 15 9.05 -13.35 -9.76
C ALA A 15 10.23 -13.01 -8.84
N ARG A 16 10.49 -11.72 -8.60
CA ARG A 16 11.51 -11.26 -7.62
C ARG A 16 11.13 -11.67 -6.20
N ALA A 17 9.86 -11.54 -5.83
CA ALA A 17 9.35 -12.01 -4.54
C ALA A 17 9.52 -13.53 -4.36
N ALA A 18 9.25 -14.32 -5.41
CA ALA A 18 9.48 -15.76 -5.37
C ALA A 18 10.97 -16.11 -5.15
N GLN A 19 11.88 -15.42 -5.86
CA GLN A 19 13.32 -15.58 -5.65
C GLN A 19 13.76 -15.21 -4.23
N PHE A 20 13.18 -14.15 -3.67
CA PHE A 20 13.43 -13.75 -2.28
C PHE A 20 13.03 -14.85 -1.30
N VAL A 21 11.81 -15.39 -1.42
CA VAL A 21 11.32 -16.47 -0.54
C VAL A 21 12.20 -17.72 -0.64
N ARG A 22 12.68 -18.07 -1.83
CA ARG A 22 13.62 -19.19 -2.00
C ARG A 22 14.97 -18.96 -1.32
N ARG A 23 15.45 -17.72 -1.31
CA ARG A 23 16.73 -17.33 -0.68
C ARG A 23 16.63 -17.25 0.85
N TYR A 24 15.46 -16.91 1.35
CA TYR A 24 15.16 -16.77 2.78
C TYR A 24 13.98 -17.69 3.15
N PRO A 25 14.24 -19.02 3.25
CA PRO A 25 13.18 -20.00 3.41
C PRO A 25 12.40 -19.80 4.71
N VAL A 26 11.11 -20.08 4.63
CA VAL A 26 10.16 -19.91 5.73
C VAL A 26 10.53 -20.87 6.88
N PRO A 27 10.72 -20.36 8.11
CA PRO A 27 11.11 -21.21 9.23
C PRO A 27 10.02 -22.23 9.60
N PRO A 28 10.37 -23.36 10.24
CA PRO A 28 9.41 -24.34 10.73
C PRO A 28 8.41 -23.72 11.73
N ARG A 29 7.17 -24.21 11.73
CA ARG A 29 6.09 -23.72 12.62
C ARG A 29 6.45 -23.74 14.11
N GLU A 30 7.29 -24.66 14.54
CA GLU A 30 7.72 -24.81 15.94
C GLU A 30 8.64 -23.67 16.42
N THR A 31 9.18 -22.89 15.49
CA THR A 31 10.01 -21.70 15.73
C THR A 31 9.26 -20.38 15.50
N TYR A 32 7.97 -20.43 15.15
CA TYR A 32 7.16 -19.25 14.88
C TYR A 32 6.68 -18.59 16.18
N ALA A 33 7.33 -17.50 16.58
CA ALA A 33 6.61 -16.47 17.33
C ALA A 33 5.54 -15.88 16.39
N PRO A 34 4.33 -15.56 16.86
CA PRO A 34 3.28 -14.91 16.05
C PRO A 34 3.76 -13.62 15.36
N GLU A 35 4.78 -13.00 15.93
CA GLU A 35 5.43 -11.75 15.53
C GLU A 35 6.36 -11.90 14.30
N LEU A 36 6.67 -13.14 13.88
CA LEU A 36 7.57 -13.47 12.76
C LEU A 36 6.83 -13.93 11.49
N ARG A 37 5.52 -13.66 11.39
CA ARG A 37 4.73 -14.05 10.20
C ARG A 37 5.17 -13.27 8.96
N ILE A 38 5.75 -13.97 7.99
CA ILE A 38 6.10 -13.41 6.69
C ILE A 38 4.85 -13.36 5.82
N SER A 39 4.34 -12.17 5.53
CA SER A 39 3.23 -11.99 4.59
C SER A 39 3.74 -11.87 3.15
N ILE A 40 2.94 -12.31 2.18
CA ILE A 40 3.25 -12.15 0.75
C ILE A 40 3.38 -10.67 0.40
N LEU A 41 2.50 -9.82 0.94
CA LEU A 41 2.59 -8.38 0.77
C LEU A 41 3.90 -7.81 1.35
N GLY A 42 4.35 -8.27 2.51
CA GLY A 42 5.63 -7.85 3.10
C GLY A 42 6.83 -8.21 2.23
N VAL A 43 6.82 -9.39 1.62
CA VAL A 43 7.84 -9.80 0.64
C VAL A 43 7.81 -8.90 -0.60
N LEU A 44 6.62 -8.60 -1.13
CA LEU A 44 6.46 -7.72 -2.29
C LEU A 44 6.98 -6.31 -1.97
N ILE A 45 6.66 -5.75 -0.80
CA ILE A 45 7.15 -4.45 -0.35
C ILE A 45 8.68 -4.44 -0.28
N HIS A 46 9.29 -5.52 0.23
CA HIS A 46 10.74 -5.62 0.32
C HIS A 46 11.42 -5.66 -1.06
N CYS A 47 10.73 -6.19 -2.08
CA CYS A 47 11.27 -6.36 -3.43
C CYS A 47 10.92 -5.20 -4.38
N ALA A 48 9.97 -4.34 -4.02
CA ALA A 48 9.49 -3.26 -4.86
C ALA A 48 10.39 -2.03 -4.77
N ALA A 49 10.48 -1.25 -5.86
CA ALA A 49 11.18 0.03 -5.84
C ALA A 49 10.39 1.06 -5.02
N VAL A 50 9.06 1.02 -5.15
CA VAL A 50 8.12 1.87 -4.42
C VAL A 50 6.98 1.01 -3.86
N ARG A 51 6.48 1.36 -2.67
CA ARG A 51 5.45 0.54 -2.00
C ARG A 51 4.16 0.40 -2.81
N GLY A 52 3.81 1.42 -3.60
CA GLY A 52 2.63 1.40 -4.46
C GLY A 52 2.65 0.26 -5.49
N GLU A 53 3.83 -0.08 -6.03
CA GLU A 53 3.97 -1.24 -6.92
C GLU A 53 3.63 -2.55 -6.21
N ALA A 54 4.07 -2.71 -4.96
CA ALA A 54 3.74 -3.87 -4.14
C ALA A 54 2.24 -3.98 -3.87
N PHE A 55 1.57 -2.87 -3.58
CA PHE A 55 0.13 -2.83 -3.35
C PHE A 55 -0.65 -3.22 -4.61
N VAL A 56 -0.25 -2.67 -5.76
CA VAL A 56 -0.82 -3.04 -7.07
C VAL A 56 -0.63 -4.53 -7.35
N ALA A 57 0.60 -5.04 -7.26
CA ALA A 57 0.92 -6.44 -7.52
C ALA A 57 0.16 -7.37 -6.57
N PHE A 58 0.04 -7.01 -5.29
CA PHE A 58 -0.70 -7.77 -4.30
C PHE A 58 -2.19 -7.86 -4.65
N GLN A 59 -2.83 -6.75 -5.01
CA GLN A 59 -4.25 -6.75 -5.41
C GLN A 59 -4.51 -7.57 -6.68
N LEU A 60 -3.54 -7.64 -7.58
CA LEU A 60 -3.60 -8.52 -8.75
C LEU A 60 -3.47 -10.00 -8.35
N LEU A 61 -2.49 -10.34 -7.52
CA LEU A 61 -2.22 -11.70 -7.04
C LEU A 61 -3.36 -12.26 -6.17
N ARG A 62 -4.03 -11.44 -5.35
CA ARG A 62 -5.19 -11.87 -4.54
C ARG A 62 -6.29 -12.51 -5.39
N ARG A 63 -6.38 -12.18 -6.68
CA ARG A 63 -7.34 -12.79 -7.61
C ARG A 63 -6.98 -14.22 -7.99
N CYS A 64 -5.71 -14.59 -7.89
CA CYS A 64 -5.19 -15.91 -8.20
C CYS A 64 -5.40 -16.91 -7.05
N GLY A 65 -6.00 -16.48 -5.93
CA GLY A 65 -6.29 -17.37 -4.79
C GLY A 65 -5.07 -17.68 -3.96
N LEU A 66 -4.30 -16.65 -3.57
CA LEU A 66 -3.15 -16.82 -2.68
C LEU A 66 -3.52 -17.61 -1.41
N PRO A 67 -2.73 -18.61 -1.00
CA PRO A 67 -3.05 -19.48 0.12
C PRO A 67 -2.71 -18.84 1.49
N GLY A 68 -3.12 -19.51 2.57
CA GLY A 68 -2.67 -19.21 3.93
C GLY A 68 -3.08 -17.84 4.46
N ASP A 69 -4.22 -17.30 4.01
CA ASP A 69 -4.66 -15.95 4.31
C ASP A 69 -3.57 -14.89 4.01
N TYR A 70 -2.81 -15.11 2.93
CA TYR A 70 -1.69 -14.27 2.47
C TYR A 70 -0.42 -14.35 3.32
N TYR A 71 -0.37 -15.21 4.33
CA TYR A 71 0.83 -15.47 5.12
C TYR A 71 1.54 -16.74 4.66
N LEU A 72 2.86 -16.65 4.57
CA LEU A 72 3.72 -17.78 4.24
C LEU A 72 3.96 -18.63 5.48
N HIS A 73 3.69 -19.94 5.35
CA HIS A 73 4.09 -20.98 6.27
C HIS A 73 4.45 -22.25 5.48
N VAL A 74 5.16 -23.18 6.12
CA VAL A 74 5.70 -24.38 5.45
C VAL A 74 4.66 -25.13 4.60
N ASP A 75 3.42 -25.28 5.10
CA ASP A 75 2.40 -26.03 4.34
C ASP A 75 1.87 -25.34 3.06
N VAL A 76 2.09 -24.03 2.89
CA VAL A 76 1.52 -23.25 1.76
C VAL A 76 2.59 -22.56 0.93
N VAL A 77 3.86 -22.63 1.34
CA VAL A 77 4.95 -21.90 0.68
C VAL A 77 5.14 -22.36 -0.76
N ASP A 78 5.03 -23.66 -1.04
CA ASP A 78 5.19 -24.21 -2.40
C ASP A 78 4.06 -23.74 -3.33
N GLU A 79 2.82 -23.72 -2.83
CA GLU A 79 1.67 -23.21 -3.58
C GLU A 79 1.81 -21.70 -3.84
N ALA A 80 2.22 -20.92 -2.84
CA ALA A 80 2.48 -19.50 -2.99
C ALA A 80 3.61 -19.22 -3.99
N LEU A 81 4.71 -19.99 -3.94
CA LEU A 81 5.83 -19.89 -4.89
C LEU A 81 5.39 -20.23 -6.32
N MET A 82 4.55 -21.25 -6.49
CA MET A 82 3.99 -21.61 -7.79
C MET A 82 3.18 -20.45 -8.38
N ILE A 83 2.31 -19.82 -7.57
CA ILE A 83 1.50 -18.67 -8.02
C ILE A 83 2.42 -17.49 -8.38
N LEU A 84 3.39 -17.16 -7.53
CA LEU A 84 4.31 -16.03 -7.75
C LEU A 84 5.18 -16.21 -9.01
N ASP A 85 5.65 -17.43 -9.29
CA ASP A 85 6.46 -17.71 -10.48
C ASP A 85 5.65 -17.61 -11.78
N GLN A 86 4.39 -18.04 -11.75
CA GLN A 86 3.53 -18.07 -12.93
C GLN A 86 2.84 -16.74 -13.19
N PHE A 87 2.80 -15.86 -12.19
CA PHE A 87 2.08 -14.61 -12.29
C PHE A 87 2.97 -13.50 -12.88
N GLU A 88 2.53 -12.96 -14.02
CA GLU A 88 3.10 -11.76 -14.62
C GLU A 88 2.08 -10.62 -14.56
N VAL A 89 2.53 -9.42 -14.15
CA VAL A 89 1.68 -8.23 -14.21
C VAL A 89 1.57 -7.78 -15.67
N THR A 90 0.39 -7.99 -16.25
CA THR A 90 0.07 -7.63 -17.64
C THR A 90 -0.99 -6.53 -17.70
N GLU A 91 -1.07 -5.81 -18.83
CA GLU A 91 -2.13 -4.82 -19.05
C GLU A 91 -3.54 -5.42 -18.94
N ASP A 92 -3.70 -6.67 -19.39
CA ASP A 92 -4.98 -7.38 -19.30
C ASP A 92 -5.36 -7.71 -17.85
N ALA A 93 -4.39 -8.17 -17.04
CA ALA A 93 -4.59 -8.40 -15.61
C ALA A 93 -5.00 -7.11 -14.89
N CYS A 94 -4.33 -5.99 -15.20
CA CYS A 94 -4.63 -4.66 -14.68
C CYS A 94 -6.03 -4.19 -15.09
N ASN A 95 -6.38 -4.30 -16.38
CA ASN A 95 -7.70 -3.93 -16.88
C ASN A 95 -8.82 -4.75 -16.24
N HIS A 96 -8.64 -6.07 -16.10
CA HIS A 96 -9.61 -6.92 -15.40
C HIS A 96 -9.72 -6.61 -13.90
N ALA A 97 -8.64 -6.16 -13.26
CA ALA A 97 -8.64 -5.91 -11.83
C ALA A 97 -9.24 -4.55 -11.49
N PHE A 98 -8.80 -3.49 -12.17
CA PHE A 98 -9.10 -2.10 -11.85
C PHE A 98 -10.07 -1.44 -12.85
N GLY A 99 -10.38 -2.10 -13.96
CA GLY A 99 -11.25 -1.60 -15.02
C GLY A 99 -10.51 -0.77 -16.07
N PRO A 100 -11.23 -0.10 -17.00
CA PRO A 100 -10.65 0.63 -18.12
C PRO A 100 -9.65 1.74 -17.74
N ASN A 101 -9.80 2.34 -16.56
CA ASN A 101 -8.89 3.39 -16.06
C ASN A 101 -7.74 2.84 -15.21
N TRP A 102 -7.37 1.57 -15.39
CA TRP A 102 -6.33 0.92 -14.58
C TRP A 102 -5.00 1.68 -14.59
N ARG A 103 -4.64 2.34 -15.70
CA ARG A 103 -3.39 3.12 -15.81
C ARG A 103 -3.36 4.25 -14.79
N GLN A 104 -4.49 4.96 -14.64
CA GLN A 104 -4.60 6.05 -13.68
C GLN A 104 -4.65 5.53 -12.24
N VAL A 105 -5.25 4.37 -12.01
CA VAL A 105 -5.26 3.71 -10.69
C VAL A 105 -3.85 3.33 -10.25
N ILE A 106 -3.05 2.72 -11.13
CA ILE A 106 -1.66 2.33 -10.81
C ILE A 106 -0.80 3.56 -10.54
N ARG A 107 -0.89 4.58 -11.40
CA ARG A 107 -0.20 5.86 -11.18
C ARG A 107 -0.55 6.47 -9.83
N HIS A 108 -1.85 6.56 -9.53
CA HIS A 108 -2.31 7.09 -8.24
C HIS A 108 -1.75 6.29 -7.06
N ALA A 109 -1.74 4.96 -7.12
CA ALA A 109 -1.17 4.12 -6.07
C ALA A 109 0.34 4.32 -5.87
N ILE A 110 1.09 4.46 -6.96
CA ILE A 110 2.53 4.74 -6.94
C ILE A 110 2.79 6.14 -6.37
N ASP A 111 2.15 7.17 -6.93
CA ASP A 111 2.28 8.57 -6.52
C ASP A 111 2.00 8.73 -5.01
N VAL A 112 0.88 8.17 -4.55
CA VAL A 112 0.49 8.18 -3.13
C VAL A 112 1.59 7.56 -2.27
N ALA A 113 2.06 6.38 -2.64
CA ALA A 113 3.07 5.67 -1.87
C ALA A 113 4.40 6.42 -1.80
N GLU A 114 4.84 7.05 -2.89
CA GLU A 114 6.06 7.86 -2.93
C GLU A 114 5.96 9.10 -2.04
N ILE A 115 4.86 9.84 -2.17
CA ILE A 115 4.59 11.06 -1.38
C ILE A 115 4.54 10.73 0.11
N LEU A 116 3.78 9.69 0.48
CA LEU A 116 3.63 9.30 1.88
C LEU A 116 4.88 8.64 2.45
N HIS A 117 5.71 8.00 1.63
CA HIS A 117 6.98 7.43 2.09
C HIS A 117 8.00 8.52 2.45
N SER A 118 8.00 9.62 1.70
CA SER A 118 9.00 10.69 1.83
C SER A 118 8.67 11.66 2.97
N ASP A 119 7.40 12.01 3.15
CA ASP A 119 6.99 13.18 3.92
C ASP A 119 5.78 12.95 4.84
N PHE A 120 5.64 11.73 5.39
CA PHE A 120 4.49 11.37 6.22
C PHE A 120 4.23 12.33 7.41
N HIS A 121 5.28 12.93 7.97
CA HIS A 121 5.17 13.79 9.15
C HIS A 121 4.79 15.25 8.84
N SER A 122 4.83 15.68 7.57
CA SER A 122 4.54 17.07 7.17
C SER A 122 3.11 17.25 6.64
N LEU A 123 2.29 16.18 6.64
CA LEU A 123 0.86 16.22 6.33
C LEU A 123 0.13 17.12 7.32
N THR A 124 0.14 18.41 7.03
CA THR A 124 -0.71 19.39 7.68
C THR A 124 -2.10 19.15 7.13
N ARG A 125 -3.00 18.70 8.02
CA ARG A 125 -4.46 18.68 7.91
C ARG A 125 -4.96 18.84 6.47
N THR A 126 -5.38 17.75 5.84
CA THR A 126 -6.41 17.86 4.79
C THR A 126 -7.66 18.39 5.46
N GLU A 127 -7.80 19.71 5.55
CA GLU A 127 -9.07 20.30 5.95
C GLU A 127 -10.09 19.76 4.96
N SER A 128 -11.06 18.99 5.48
CA SER A 128 -12.24 18.59 4.73
C SER A 128 -13.06 19.85 4.44
N LEU A 129 -12.56 20.69 3.53
CA LEU A 129 -13.20 21.91 3.03
C LEU A 129 -14.49 21.56 2.28
N VAL A 130 -14.68 20.28 1.95
CA VAL A 130 -15.97 19.72 1.54
C VAL A 130 -16.69 19.19 2.77
N GLY A 131 -17.89 19.69 3.05
CA GLY A 131 -18.70 19.17 4.15
C GLY A 131 -18.90 17.65 4.01
N SER A 132 -18.78 16.92 5.11
CA SER A 132 -18.86 15.43 5.18
C SER A 132 -20.07 14.86 4.41
N HIS A 133 -21.20 15.58 4.44
CA HIS A 133 -22.41 15.22 3.69
C HIS A 133 -22.23 15.24 2.17
N ARG A 134 -21.54 16.25 1.62
CA ARG A 134 -21.27 16.35 0.17
C ARG A 134 -20.32 15.26 -0.29
N ARG A 135 -19.28 14.99 0.51
CA ARG A 135 -18.36 13.87 0.27
C ARG A 135 -19.10 12.53 0.28
N LEU A 136 -19.92 12.28 1.31
CA LEU A 136 -20.71 11.05 1.40
C LEU A 136 -21.67 10.90 0.22
N SER A 137 -22.35 11.98 -0.18
CA SER A 137 -23.24 11.97 -1.36
C SER A 137 -22.47 11.62 -2.64
N ALA A 138 -21.30 12.22 -2.85
CA ALA A 138 -20.46 11.92 -4.00
C ALA A 138 -19.96 10.46 -3.98
N TRP A 139 -19.62 9.95 -2.80
CA TRP A 139 -19.16 8.58 -2.61
C TRP A 139 -20.27 7.57 -2.90
N ILE A 140 -21.49 7.82 -2.41
CA ILE A 140 -22.67 6.98 -2.71
C ILE A 140 -22.95 6.98 -4.22
N ALA A 141 -22.98 8.15 -4.86
CA ALA A 141 -23.21 8.25 -6.30
C ALA A 141 -22.15 7.48 -7.10
N ALA A 142 -20.87 7.58 -6.72
CA ALA A 142 -19.78 6.81 -7.35
C ALA A 142 -19.94 5.29 -7.14
N ARG A 143 -20.28 4.86 -5.92
CA ARG A 143 -20.51 3.45 -5.61
C ARG A 143 -21.66 2.87 -6.43
N ASP A 144 -22.77 3.59 -6.50
CA ASP A 144 -23.97 3.12 -7.17
C ASP A 144 -23.73 3.06 -8.69
N ALA A 145 -23.03 4.04 -9.28
CA ALA A 145 -22.55 3.96 -10.66
C ALA A 145 -21.61 2.77 -10.90
N ALA A 146 -20.71 2.45 -9.95
CA ALA A 146 -19.87 1.26 -10.04
C ALA A 146 -20.69 -0.03 -10.00
N TRP A 147 -21.74 -0.07 -9.18
CA TRP A 147 -22.63 -1.23 -9.07
C TRP A 147 -23.41 -1.44 -10.36
N GLU A 148 -24.02 -0.40 -10.90
CA GLU A 148 -24.77 -0.44 -12.16
C GLU A 148 -23.90 -0.83 -13.35
N ALA A 149 -22.65 -0.38 -13.38
CA ALA A 149 -21.69 -0.77 -14.40
C ALA A 149 -21.10 -2.18 -14.19
N GLY A 150 -21.43 -2.89 -13.11
CA GLY A 150 -20.87 -4.20 -12.77
C GLY A 150 -19.39 -4.15 -12.33
N ARG A 151 -18.90 -2.98 -11.92
CA ARG A 151 -17.49 -2.67 -11.63
C ARG A 151 -17.19 -2.47 -10.14
N ILE A 152 -18.12 -2.82 -9.26
CA ILE A 152 -17.96 -2.65 -7.80
C ILE A 152 -16.69 -3.30 -7.24
N LYS A 153 -16.28 -4.47 -7.77
CA LYS A 153 -15.04 -5.14 -7.34
C LYS A 153 -13.80 -4.34 -7.74
N SER A 154 -13.77 -3.79 -8.95
CA SER A 154 -12.66 -2.95 -9.41
C SER A 154 -12.56 -1.64 -8.63
N TRP A 155 -13.71 -1.10 -8.24
CA TRP A 155 -13.79 0.09 -7.41
C TRP A 155 -13.19 -0.11 -6.01
N TYR A 156 -13.45 -1.25 -5.35
CA TYR A 156 -12.80 -1.59 -4.08
C TYR A 156 -11.31 -1.90 -4.25
N ARG A 157 -10.92 -2.64 -5.28
CA ARG A 157 -9.50 -2.96 -5.52
C ARG A 157 -8.65 -1.72 -5.78
N ALA A 158 -9.18 -0.71 -6.47
CA ALA A 158 -8.47 0.54 -6.66
C ALA A 158 -8.17 1.25 -5.32
N GLN A 159 -9.14 1.21 -4.39
CA GLN A 159 -8.97 1.77 -3.05
C GLN A 159 -7.91 1.02 -2.25
N ASP A 160 -7.95 -0.32 -2.26
CA ASP A 160 -6.98 -1.15 -1.55
C ASP A 160 -5.57 -0.99 -2.14
N ALA A 161 -5.44 -0.92 -3.47
CA ALA A 161 -4.15 -0.70 -4.13
C ALA A 161 -3.53 0.67 -3.80
N ALA A 162 -4.37 1.69 -3.54
CA ALA A 162 -3.88 3.01 -3.13
C ALA A 162 -3.58 3.10 -1.63
N TRP A 163 -4.23 2.29 -0.79
CA TRP A 163 -4.02 2.28 0.66
C TRP A 163 -4.21 0.87 1.24
N GLU A 164 -3.13 0.09 1.27
CA GLU A 164 -3.12 -1.22 1.92
C GLU A 164 -3.13 -1.06 3.44
N ARG A 165 -4.29 -1.39 4.01
CA ARG A 165 -4.60 -1.11 5.41
C ARG A 165 -3.60 -1.72 6.39
N GLU A 166 -3.22 -2.98 6.18
CA GLU A 166 -2.32 -3.72 7.07
C GLU A 166 -0.95 -3.04 7.23
N TYR A 167 -0.48 -2.34 6.20
CA TYR A 167 0.86 -1.72 6.21
C TYR A 167 0.83 -0.22 6.43
N MET A 168 -0.18 0.47 5.91
CA MET A 168 -0.28 1.90 6.10
C MET A 168 -0.75 2.20 7.53
N ASP A 169 -1.73 1.46 8.09
CA ASP A 169 -2.22 1.75 9.45
C ASP A 169 -1.08 1.66 10.49
N ASP A 170 -0.20 0.65 10.42
CA ASP A 170 0.95 0.50 11.33
C ASP A 170 2.05 1.57 11.16
N ALA A 171 2.27 2.07 9.93
CA ALA A 171 3.19 3.19 9.69
C ALA A 171 2.61 4.55 10.16
N THR A 172 1.30 4.61 10.42
CA THR A 172 0.55 5.84 10.71
C THR A 172 0.12 5.99 12.18
N VAL A 173 0.36 5.00 13.06
CA VAL A 173 0.02 5.11 14.50
C VAL A 173 0.99 6.07 15.21
N ARG A 174 0.69 7.37 15.18
CA ARG A 174 1.22 8.42 16.07
C ARG A 174 0.07 9.29 16.60
N LEU A 175 0.30 9.95 17.74
CA LEU A 175 -0.62 10.60 18.70
C LEU A 175 -1.93 11.30 18.22
N ASP A 176 -2.12 11.57 16.92
CA ASP A 176 -3.28 12.27 16.35
C ASP A 176 -4.08 11.36 15.38
N ASP A 177 -4.63 10.25 15.86
CA ASP A 177 -5.41 9.22 15.10
C ASP A 177 -6.36 9.77 14.01
N ARG A 178 -6.85 11.01 14.16
CA ARG A 178 -7.73 11.69 13.20
C ARG A 178 -7.04 12.12 11.90
N LEU A 179 -5.78 12.54 11.93
CA LEU A 179 -5.05 13.02 10.74
C LEU A 179 -4.80 11.89 9.74
N CYS A 180 -4.54 10.69 10.25
CA CYS A 180 -4.41 9.49 9.43
C CYS A 180 -5.74 9.12 8.75
N ALA A 181 -6.84 9.16 9.50
CA ALA A 181 -8.16 8.80 8.98
C ALA A 181 -8.62 9.69 7.81
N ASP A 182 -8.37 11.00 7.87
CA ASP A 182 -8.74 11.94 6.81
C ASP A 182 -7.87 11.77 5.55
N THR A 183 -6.57 11.53 5.71
CA THR A 183 -5.66 11.28 4.59
C THR A 183 -5.98 9.95 3.90
N ALA A 184 -6.18 8.89 4.68
CA ALA A 184 -6.56 7.58 4.16
C ALA A 184 -7.90 7.65 3.39
N ALA A 185 -8.85 8.41 3.92
CA ALA A 185 -10.12 8.67 3.26
C ALA A 185 -9.94 9.43 1.93
N ALA A 186 -9.13 10.49 1.91
CA ALA A 186 -8.85 11.27 0.70
C ALA A 186 -8.15 10.44 -0.38
N VAL A 187 -7.15 9.63 -0.01
CA VAL A 187 -6.43 8.73 -0.93
C VAL A 187 -7.39 7.71 -1.54
N ARG A 188 -8.19 7.04 -0.71
CA ARG A 188 -9.13 6.01 -1.16
C ARG A 188 -10.23 6.61 -2.04
N ASP A 189 -10.77 7.76 -1.66
CA ASP A 189 -11.78 8.46 -2.48
C ASP A 189 -11.24 8.85 -3.85
N ALA A 190 -10.02 9.37 -3.90
CA ALA A 190 -9.37 9.71 -5.15
C ALA A 190 -9.16 8.46 -6.02
N ALA A 191 -8.68 7.35 -5.43
CA ALA A 191 -8.51 6.08 -6.15
C ALA A 191 -9.83 5.53 -6.70
N ALA A 192 -10.88 5.56 -5.87
CA ALA A 192 -12.25 5.19 -6.21
C ALA A 192 -12.79 6.02 -7.39
N ALA A 193 -12.64 7.34 -7.34
CA ALA A 193 -13.11 8.25 -8.38
C ALA A 193 -12.32 8.06 -9.68
N VAL A 194 -10.99 7.95 -9.60
CA VAL A 194 -10.11 7.72 -10.75
C VAL A 194 -10.47 6.41 -11.46
N ALA A 195 -10.75 5.34 -10.72
CA ALA A 195 -11.17 4.07 -11.29
C ALA A 195 -12.44 4.21 -12.15
N LEU A 196 -13.34 5.13 -11.80
CA LEU A 196 -14.64 5.34 -12.47
C LEU A 196 -14.70 6.63 -13.31
N ALA A 197 -13.56 7.21 -13.67
CA ALA A 197 -13.51 8.47 -14.42
C ALA A 197 -14.28 8.43 -15.75
N ASP A 198 -14.38 7.25 -16.37
CA ASP A 198 -15.13 7.00 -17.61
C ASP A 198 -16.66 6.95 -17.41
N LEU A 199 -17.12 6.77 -16.16
CA LEU A 199 -18.54 6.75 -15.80
C LEU A 199 -19.07 8.12 -15.39
N VAL A 200 -18.26 9.17 -15.45
CA VAL A 200 -18.72 10.54 -15.16
C VAL A 200 -19.78 10.95 -16.19
N GLY A 201 -20.97 11.30 -15.69
CA GLY A 201 -22.14 11.60 -16.51
C GLY A 201 -23.07 10.41 -16.72
N THR A 202 -22.77 9.25 -16.13
CA THR A 202 -23.69 8.10 -16.06
C THR A 202 -24.40 8.08 -14.71
N ALA A 203 -25.68 7.70 -14.72
CA ALA A 203 -26.55 7.72 -13.54
C ALA A 203 -26.49 9.10 -12.82
N ASP A 204 -26.44 9.08 -11.49
CA ASP A 204 -26.29 10.28 -10.66
C ASP A 204 -24.83 10.70 -10.46
N PHE A 205 -23.85 9.94 -10.99
CA PHE A 205 -22.44 10.25 -10.83
C PHE A 205 -21.96 11.30 -11.85
N ASN A 206 -21.97 12.57 -11.42
CA ASN A 206 -21.62 13.71 -12.26
C ASN A 206 -20.21 14.26 -11.97
N ARG A 207 -19.80 15.26 -12.77
CA ARG A 207 -18.47 15.90 -12.65
C ARG A 207 -18.21 16.49 -11.27
N VAL A 208 -19.23 17.06 -10.63
CA VAL A 208 -19.10 17.66 -9.29
C VAL A 208 -18.84 16.58 -8.24
N HIS A 209 -19.48 15.41 -8.35
CA HIS A 209 -19.20 14.27 -7.49
C HIS A 209 -17.76 13.76 -7.67
N TYR A 210 -17.31 13.59 -8.92
CA TYR A 210 -15.93 13.20 -9.22
C TYR A 210 -14.90 14.17 -8.62
N GLU A 211 -15.08 15.48 -8.84
CA GLU A 211 -14.18 16.50 -8.30
C GLU A 211 -14.21 16.57 -6.78
N THR A 212 -15.38 16.34 -6.17
CA THR A 212 -15.54 16.28 -4.71
C THR A 212 -14.68 15.18 -4.08
N LEU A 213 -14.54 14.03 -4.75
CA LEU A 213 -13.77 12.89 -4.24
C LEU A 213 -12.25 13.07 -4.44
N ILE A 214 -11.82 13.69 -5.54
CA ILE A 214 -10.39 13.83 -5.87
C ILE A 214 -9.76 15.08 -5.28
N ALA A 215 -10.50 16.17 -5.17
CA ALA A 215 -9.95 17.46 -4.75
C ALA A 215 -9.21 17.45 -3.40
N PRO A 216 -9.66 16.71 -2.36
CA PRO A 216 -8.93 16.64 -1.10
C PRO A 216 -7.50 16.11 -1.26
N TRP A 217 -7.33 15.02 -2.01
CA TRP A 217 -6.01 14.45 -2.27
C TRP A 217 -5.14 15.37 -3.13
N CYS A 218 -5.69 15.97 -4.18
CA CYS A 218 -4.92 16.89 -5.03
C CYS A 218 -4.39 18.10 -4.24
N ARG A 219 -5.17 18.63 -3.29
CA ARG A 219 -4.70 19.71 -2.41
C ARG A 219 -3.56 19.23 -1.52
N ALA A 220 -3.76 18.10 -0.82
CA ALA A 220 -2.74 17.51 0.04
C ALA A 220 -1.40 17.32 -0.69
N ARG A 221 -1.45 16.76 -1.91
CA ARG A 221 -0.26 16.59 -2.75
C ARG A 221 0.40 17.92 -3.09
N ASN A 222 -0.37 18.91 -3.52
CA ASN A 222 0.18 20.22 -3.92
C ASN A 222 0.82 20.94 -2.73
N ASP A 223 0.25 20.80 -1.52
CA ASP A 223 0.80 21.38 -0.30
C ASP A 223 2.16 20.73 0.06
N MET A 224 2.32 19.43 -0.24
CA MET A 224 3.57 18.69 -0.04
C MET A 224 4.65 19.09 -1.05
N GLU A 225 4.29 19.35 -2.31
CA GLU A 225 5.23 19.83 -3.33
C GLU A 225 5.70 21.28 -3.10
N THR A 226 4.92 22.09 -2.37
CA THR A 226 5.17 23.52 -2.20
C THR A 226 5.81 23.91 -0.85
N THR A 227 5.97 22.97 0.08
CA THR A 227 6.66 23.24 1.35
C THR A 227 8.19 23.22 1.14
N PRO A 228 8.90 24.35 1.21
CA PRO A 228 10.36 24.33 1.13
C PRO A 228 10.89 23.61 2.37
N VAL A 229 11.74 22.61 2.17
CA VAL A 229 12.50 21.99 3.26
C VAL A 229 13.35 23.09 3.91
N ASP A 230 12.88 23.64 5.02
CA ASP A 230 13.66 24.58 5.82
C ASP A 230 14.75 23.78 6.53
N LEU A 231 15.88 23.62 5.85
CA LEU A 231 17.08 22.93 6.33
C LEU A 231 17.73 23.63 7.53
N SER A 232 17.18 24.73 8.03
CA SER A 232 17.75 25.52 9.13
C SER A 232 17.51 24.94 10.53
N GLU A 233 16.50 24.08 10.73
CA GLU A 233 16.20 23.53 12.08
C GLU A 233 16.93 22.22 12.42
N ARG A 234 17.51 21.51 11.43
CA ARG A 234 18.24 20.25 11.69
C ARG A 234 19.64 20.46 12.31
N ALA A 235 20.21 21.66 12.24
CA ALA A 235 21.53 21.94 12.78
C ALA A 235 21.55 22.06 14.33
N THR A 236 20.41 22.34 14.97
CA THR A 236 20.38 22.63 16.41
C THR A 236 20.09 21.39 17.27
N SER A 237 19.49 20.34 16.71
CA SER A 237 19.14 19.12 17.46
C SER A 237 20.22 18.04 17.46
N GLN A 238 21.24 18.12 16.59
CA GLN A 238 22.37 17.16 16.58
C GLN A 238 23.50 17.52 17.56
N ALA A 239 23.49 18.70 18.17
CA ALA A 239 24.57 19.13 19.06
C ALA A 239 24.44 18.64 20.52
N THR A 240 23.30 18.05 20.93
CA THR A 240 23.04 17.72 22.35
C THR A 240 23.00 16.22 22.68
N ALA A 241 23.14 15.33 21.70
CA ALA A 241 23.09 13.88 21.91
C ALA A 241 24.46 13.21 21.70
N THR A 242 25.52 13.75 22.32
CA THR A 242 26.80 13.04 22.43
C THR A 242 27.06 12.73 23.90
N SER A 243 26.53 11.61 24.41
CA SER A 243 27.03 10.95 25.62
C SER A 243 26.39 9.58 25.83
N GLN A 244 27.24 8.55 25.82
CA GLN A 244 27.15 7.25 26.52
C GLN A 244 26.55 6.01 25.80
N PRO A 245 27.08 4.80 26.11
CA PRO A 245 27.73 3.95 25.10
C PRO A 245 27.20 2.50 25.03
N ASP A 246 27.70 1.79 24.01
CA ASP A 246 27.77 0.33 23.81
C ASP A 246 27.15 -0.59 24.86
N ARG A 247 26.13 -1.35 24.44
CA ARG A 247 25.81 -2.67 24.99
C ARG A 247 25.52 -3.68 23.88
N LEU A 248 26.60 -4.18 23.28
CA LEU A 248 26.69 -5.54 22.77
C LEU A 248 26.76 -6.49 23.97
N CYS A 249 25.70 -7.28 24.20
CA CYS A 249 25.79 -8.46 25.05
C CYS A 249 25.61 -9.71 24.18
N ALA A 250 26.75 -10.36 23.93
CA ALA A 250 26.84 -11.76 23.57
C ALA A 250 26.18 -12.62 24.66
N VAL A 251 25.48 -13.69 24.26
CA VAL A 251 25.18 -14.81 25.15
C VAL A 251 25.74 -16.09 24.54
N THR A 252 26.63 -16.66 25.33
CA THR A 252 27.53 -17.79 25.17
C THR A 252 26.86 -19.13 24.90
N ALA A 253 27.55 -19.94 24.09
CA ALA A 253 27.43 -21.39 24.04
C ALA A 253 27.98 -22.06 25.33
N GLY A 254 27.44 -23.23 25.69
CA GLY A 254 27.92 -24.09 26.78
C GLY A 254 26.85 -25.09 27.23
N VAL A 255 26.65 -26.20 26.51
CA VAL A 255 27.20 -27.55 26.82
C VAL A 255 26.52 -28.22 28.02
N ALA A 256 25.91 -29.36 27.71
CA ALA A 256 25.24 -30.31 28.60
C ALA A 256 26.21 -31.02 29.57
N ALA A 257 25.70 -31.44 30.74
CA ALA A 257 25.65 -32.86 31.17
C ALA A 257 24.81 -33.04 32.46
N PRO A 258 24.35 -34.27 32.79
CA PRO A 258 23.27 -34.56 33.72
C PRO A 258 23.77 -35.05 35.10
N THR A 259 22.92 -35.02 36.13
CA THR A 259 23.12 -35.89 37.30
C THR A 259 21.79 -36.31 37.94
N THR A 260 21.63 -37.62 37.99
CA THR A 260 20.67 -38.41 38.77
C THR A 260 20.96 -38.28 40.28
N LEU A 261 19.92 -38.23 41.10
CA LEU A 261 19.68 -39.08 42.26
C LEU A 261 18.24 -38.88 42.75
#